data_AF-A0A392MUT7-F1
#
_entry.id   AF-A0A392MUT7-F1
#
_cell.length_a   1.000
_cell.length_b   1.000
_cell.length_c   1.000
_cell.angle_alpha   90.00
_cell.angle_beta   90.00
_cell.angle_gamma   90.00
#
_symmetry.space_group_name_H-M   'P 1'
#
loop_
_entity.id
_entity.type
_entity.pdbx_description
1 polymer ?
#
loop_
_entity_poly.entity_id
_entity_poly.type
_entity_poly.pdbx_seq_one_letter_code
_entity_poly.pdbx_strand_id
1 'polypeptide(L)' 'MVAKTKKLDAAAKIVGKGELQDAEEYFHRATQADPNDGEILMQYAKLVWENHHDRDRASVYFERAAQSAPQD' A
#
# COMPACT_ATOMS: atom_id res chain seq x y z
N MET A 1 -25.95 -21.01 11.79
CA MET A 1 -24.86 -20.73 12.75
C MET A 1 -23.67 -20.13 11.99
N VAL A 2 -23.67 -18.79 11.85
CA VAL A 2 -22.72 -18.00 11.05
C VAL A 2 -21.52 -17.57 11.92
N ALA A 3 -20.82 -18.54 12.53
CA ALA A 3 -19.78 -18.28 13.52
C ALA A 3 -18.40 -18.88 13.18
N LYS A 4 -18.25 -19.51 12.00
CA LYS A 4 -16.97 -20.12 11.59
C LYS A 4 -16.11 -19.21 10.70
N THR A 5 -16.68 -18.18 10.07
CA THR A 5 -15.96 -17.31 9.13
C THR A 5 -15.12 -16.22 9.80
N LYS A 6 -15.50 -15.75 11.00
CA LYS A 6 -14.89 -14.57 11.64
C LYS A 6 -13.47 -14.78 12.21
N LYS A 7 -13.01 -16.02 12.37
CA LYS A 7 -11.70 -16.33 12.98
C LYS A 7 -10.53 -16.37 11.99
N LEU A 8 -10.78 -16.65 10.72
CA LEU A 8 -9.75 -16.66 9.67
C LEU A 8 -9.42 -15.24 9.19
N ASP A 9 -10.42 -14.36 9.11
CA ASP A 9 -10.22 -12.94 8.78
C ASP A 9 -9.33 -12.23 9.82
N ALA A 10 -9.43 -12.60 11.09
CA ALA A 10 -8.64 -11.98 12.15
C ALA A 10 -7.14 -12.34 12.04
N ALA A 11 -6.81 -13.58 11.68
CA ALA A 11 -5.41 -14.01 11.55
C ALA A 11 -4.74 -13.39 10.31
N ALA A 12 -5.44 -13.36 9.17
CA ALA A 12 -4.95 -12.66 7.97
C ALA A 12 -4.82 -11.15 8.18
N LYS A 13 -5.73 -10.55 8.96
CA LYS A 13 -5.67 -9.13 9.33
C LYS A 13 -4.53 -8.80 10.28
N ILE A 14 -4.11 -9.71 11.15
CA ILE A 14 -3.00 -9.46 12.09
C ILE A 14 -1.65 -9.57 11.36
N VAL A 15 -1.46 -10.60 10.53
CA VAL A 15 -0.22 -10.78 9.75
C VAL A 15 -0.09 -9.69 8.69
N GLY A 16 -1.18 -9.38 7.97
CA GLY A 16 -1.19 -8.28 7.01
C GLY A 16 -0.88 -6.94 7.67
N LYS A 17 -1.51 -6.60 8.79
CA LYS A 17 -1.32 -5.27 9.41
C LYS A 17 0.10 -4.98 9.91
N GLY A 18 0.83 -6.00 10.38
CA GLY A 18 2.22 -5.81 10.81
C GLY A 18 3.12 -5.48 9.63
N GLU A 19 3.05 -6.30 8.58
CA GLU A 19 3.82 -6.12 7.34
C GLU A 19 3.48 -4.78 6.65
N LEU A 20 2.21 -4.35 6.73
CA LEU A 20 1.77 -3.09 6.15
C LEU A 20 2.34 -1.86 6.88
N GLN A 21 2.55 -1.93 8.20
CA GLN A 21 3.17 -0.82 8.95
C GLN A 21 4.65 -0.69 8.64
N ASP A 22 5.38 -1.81 8.62
CA ASP A 22 6.80 -1.82 8.25
C ASP A 22 7.01 -1.35 6.80
N ALA A 23 6.13 -1.75 5.88
CA ALA A 23 6.18 -1.30 4.50
C ALA A 23 5.85 0.19 4.35
N GLU A 24 4.90 0.73 5.11
CA GLU A 24 4.58 2.17 5.08
C GLU A 24 5.78 3.02 5.53
N GLU A 25 6.51 2.59 6.57
CA GLU A 25 7.74 3.25 6.99
C GLU A 25 8.85 3.13 5.94
N TYR A 26 8.99 1.95 5.31
CA TYR A 26 9.94 1.74 4.22
C TYR A 26 9.66 2.67 3.03
N PHE A 27 8.42 2.73 2.55
CA PHE A 27 8.04 3.61 1.45
C PHE A 27 8.12 5.08 1.84
N HIS A 28 7.87 5.45 3.09
CA HIS A 28 8.08 6.81 3.56
C HIS A 28 9.54 7.24 3.44
N ARG A 29 10.49 6.38 3.85
CA ARG A 29 11.93 6.66 3.68
C ARG A 29 12.34 6.64 2.20
N ALA A 30 11.80 5.71 1.42
CA ALA A 30 12.09 5.59 0.01
C ALA A 30 11.62 6.81 -0.78
N THR A 31 10.41 7.32 -0.51
CA THR A 31 9.89 8.57 -1.10
C THR A 31 10.62 9.82 -0.63
N GLN A 32 11.24 9.81 0.56
CA GLN A 32 12.14 10.89 0.99
C GLN A 32 13.48 10.86 0.23
N ALA A 33 13.98 9.67 -0.08
CA ALA A 33 15.22 9.50 -0.83
C ALA A 33 15.03 9.79 -2.32
N ASP A 34 13.94 9.28 -2.90
CA ASP A 34 13.53 9.57 -4.27
C ASP A 34 12.00 9.79 -4.35
N PRO A 35 11.54 11.05 -4.32
CA PRO A 35 10.12 11.37 -4.35
C PRO A 35 9.47 11.14 -5.72
N ASN A 36 10.27 10.91 -6.77
CA ASN A 36 9.80 10.73 -8.13
C ASN A 36 10.05 9.30 -8.64
N ASP A 37 10.39 8.35 -7.78
CA ASP A 37 10.49 6.95 -8.17
C ASP A 37 9.09 6.36 -8.35
N GLY A 38 8.73 6.09 -9.61
CA GLY A 38 7.42 5.55 -9.97
C GLY A 38 7.16 4.16 -9.39
N GLU A 39 8.20 3.35 -9.19
CA GLU A 39 8.05 2.01 -8.62
C GLU A 39 7.75 2.10 -7.12
N ILE A 40 8.46 2.96 -6.38
CA ILE A 40 8.19 3.22 -4.95
C ILE A 40 6.75 3.72 -4.77
N LEU A 41 6.31 4.68 -5.60
CA LEU A 41 4.95 5.24 -5.55
C LEU A 41 3.88 4.19 -5.87
N MET A 42 4.11 3.31 -6.86
CA MET A 42 3.19 2.24 -7.22
C MET A 42 3.03 1.21 -6.10
N GLN A 43 4.14 0.80 -5.49
CA GLN A 43 4.11 -0.16 -4.39
C GLN A 43 3.43 0.45 -3.15
N TYR A 44 3.67 1.74 -2.88
CA TYR A 44 3.01 2.44 -1.79
C TYR A 44 1.49 2.59 -2.03
N ALA A 45 1.07 2.84 -3.26
CA ALA A 45 -0.35 2.87 -3.65
C ALA A 45 -1.06 1.53 -3.37
N LYS A 46 -0.44 0.41 -3.76
CA LYS A 46 -0.93 -0.94 -3.45
C LYS A 46 -1.06 -1.15 -1.95
N LEU A 47 -0.05 -0.75 -1.19
CA LEU A 47 -0.05 -0.89 0.26
C LEU A 47 -1.23 -0.16 0.91
N VAL A 48 -1.46 1.09 0.52
CA VAL A 48 -2.58 1.90 1.03
C VAL A 48 -3.92 1.28 0.66
N TRP A 49 -4.03 0.74 -0.55
CA TRP A 49 -5.21 0.00 -0.98
C TRP A 49 -5.46 -1.26 -0.14
N GLU A 50 -4.44 -2.05 0.16
CA GLU A 50 -4.59 -3.28 0.95
C GLU A 50 -4.79 -3.00 2.44
N ASN A 51 -4.19 -1.94 2.98
CA ASN A 51 -4.27 -1.60 4.40
C ASN A 51 -5.56 -0.86 4.77
N HIS A 52 -5.88 0.19 4.00
CA HIS A 52 -7.00 1.07 4.30
C HIS A 52 -8.23 0.79 3.43
N HIS A 53 -8.09 0.01 2.35
CA HIS A 53 -9.11 -0.10 1.30
C HIS A 53 -9.55 1.27 0.77
N ASP A 54 -8.66 2.26 0.89
CA ASP A 54 -8.89 3.65 0.50
C ASP A 54 -8.44 3.83 -0.95
N ARG A 55 -9.43 3.71 -1.84
CA ARG A 55 -9.21 3.76 -3.28
C ARG A 55 -8.73 5.13 -3.73
N ASP A 56 -9.32 6.18 -3.17
CA ASP A 56 -9.02 7.55 -3.54
C ASP A 56 -7.57 7.88 -3.18
N ARG A 57 -7.10 7.51 -1.98
CA ARG A 57 -5.69 7.69 -1.62
C ARG A 57 -4.75 6.88 -2.50
N ALA A 58 -5.07 5.61 -2.75
CA ALA A 58 -4.23 4.76 -3.60
C ALA A 58 -4.13 5.30 -5.04
N SER A 59 -5.25 5.78 -5.62
CA SER A 59 -5.27 6.38 -6.94
C SER A 59 -4.33 7.57 -7.06
N VAL A 60 -4.27 8.45 -6.06
CA VAL A 60 -3.33 9.59 -6.05
C VAL A 60 -1.88 9.12 -6.19
N TYR A 61 -1.49 8.06 -5.48
CA TYR A 61 -0.13 7.51 -5.56
C TYR A 61 0.13 6.79 -6.89
N PHE A 62 -0.86 6.10 -7.46
CA PHE A 62 -0.76 5.51 -8.79
C PHE A 62 -0.62 6.56 -9.90
N GLU A 63 -1.37 7.65 -9.84
CA GLU A 63 -1.24 8.76 -10.80
C GLU A 63 0.15 9.40 -10.71
N ARG A 64 0.64 9.59 -9.48
CA ARG A 64 1.99 10.11 -9.26
C ARG A 64 3.06 9.16 -9.79
N ALA A 65 2.90 7.85 -9.57
CA ALA A 65 3.76 6.82 -10.15
C ALA A 65 3.77 6.86 -11.69
N ALA A 66 2.60 7.02 -12.30
CA ALA A 66 2.45 7.10 -13.76
C ALA A 66 3.06 8.38 -14.35
N GLN A 67 3.03 9.50 -13.60
CA GLN A 67 3.71 10.75 -13.99
C GLN A 67 5.23 10.65 -13.83
N SER A 68 5.69 9.84 -12.89
CA SER A 68 7.10 9.60 -12.60
C SER A 68 7.78 8.63 -13.55
N ALA A 69 7.05 7.68 -14.13
CA ALA A 69 7.57 6.85 -15.19
C ALA A 69 7.84 7.74 -16.43
N PRO A 70 9.11 7.88 -16.88
CA PRO A 70 9.36 8.53 -18.16
C PRO A 70 8.64 7.69 -19.21
N GLN A 71 7.72 8.34 -19.94
CA GLN A 71 7.10 7.76 -21.12
C GLN A 71 8.22 7.49 -22.12
N ASP A 72 8.72 6.25 -22.17
CA ASP A 72 9.59 5.78 -23.25
C ASP A 72 8.79 5.68 -24.56
#